data_AF-A0A8S1EXD0-F1
#
_entry.id   AF-A0A8S1EXD0-F1
#
_cell.length_a   1.000
_cell.length_b   1.000
_cell.length_c   1.000
_cell.angle_alpha   90.00
_cell.angle_beta   90.00
_cell.angle_gamma   90.00
#
_symmetry.space_group_name_H-M   'P 1'
#
loop_
_entity.id
_entity.type
_entity.pdbx_description
1 polymer ?
#
loop_
_entity_poly.entity_id
_entity_poly.type
_entity_poly.pdbx_seq_one_letter_code
_entity_poly.pdbx_strand_id
1 'polypeptide(L)'
;MKRVADCAPHWTGAACDWPICVHGRADPSTKLCSCYNYYAPPFCISCMPGYWGESCDRQPLKSVKSASEFPIAIPPALVKPLFISIILLILFLICFCIYRLRQYVLGRRPPKYEDIAKDLPPPYTN
;
A
#
# COMPACT_ATOMS: atom_id res chain seq x y z
N MET A 1 46.43 30.73 15.87
CA MET A 1 45.58 29.68 15.26
C MET A 1 46.19 29.29 13.92
N LYS A 2 46.91 28.16 13.87
CA LYS A 2 47.54 27.64 12.64
C LYS A 2 46.42 27.12 11.73
N ARG A 3 46.32 27.64 10.51
CA ARG A 3 45.48 27.04 9.46
C ARG A 3 45.88 25.57 9.35
N VAL A 4 44.90 24.67 9.48
CA VAL A 4 45.06 23.28 9.04
C VAL A 4 45.68 23.36 7.65
N ALA A 5 46.86 22.77 7.46
CA ALA A 5 47.53 22.75 6.17
C ALA A 5 46.52 22.33 5.10
N ASP A 6 46.46 23.04 3.96
CA ASP A 6 45.51 22.78 2.88
C ASP A 6 45.76 21.38 2.30
N CYS A 7 45.22 20.36 2.96
CA CYS A 7 45.23 18.99 2.47
C CYS A 7 44.27 18.89 1.27
N ALA A 8 44.55 17.94 0.38
CA ALA A 8 43.60 17.58 -0.66
C ALA A 8 42.24 17.23 -0.06
N PRO A 9 41.13 17.43 -0.79
CA PRO A 9 39.79 17.10 -0.30
C PRO A 9 39.72 15.68 0.26
N HIS A 10 39.09 15.53 1.42
CA HIS A 10 38.93 14.26 2.14
C HIS A 10 40.21 13.65 2.76
N TRP A 11 41.27 14.45 2.91
CA TRP A 11 42.50 14.08 3.64
C TRP A 11 42.76 15.00 4.83
N THR A 12 43.39 14.46 5.87
CA THR A 12 43.71 15.16 7.11
C THR A 12 45.01 14.63 7.73
N GLY A 13 45.43 15.22 8.85
CA GLY A 13 46.64 14.85 9.58
C GLY A 13 47.81 15.79 9.32
N ALA A 14 48.88 15.62 10.10
CA ALA A 14 50.06 16.47 10.03
C ALA A 14 50.78 16.40 8.67
N ALA A 15 50.63 15.26 7.97
CA ALA A 15 51.20 15.02 6.65
C ALA A 15 50.13 14.78 5.57
N CYS A 16 48.86 15.11 5.83
CA CYS A 16 47.72 14.78 4.95
C CYS A 16 47.61 13.29 4.59
N ASP A 17 48.04 12.40 5.50
CA ASP A 17 48.14 10.95 5.31
C ASP A 17 46.92 10.17 5.83
N TRP A 18 45.94 10.85 6.42
CA TRP A 18 44.74 10.23 6.98
C TRP A 18 43.51 10.52 6.13
N PRO A 19 42.74 9.49 5.73
CA PRO A 19 41.47 9.72 5.05
C PRO A 19 40.40 10.22 6.03
N ILE A 20 39.54 11.11 5.55
CA ILE A 20 38.35 11.54 6.28
C ILE A 20 37.21 10.58 5.94
N CYS A 21 36.79 9.78 6.92
CA CYS A 21 35.68 8.84 6.78
C CYS A 21 34.39 9.50 7.25
N VAL A 22 33.53 9.94 6.33
CA VAL A 22 32.31 10.69 6.69
C VAL A 22 31.33 9.80 7.47
N HIS A 23 31.06 8.61 6.94
CA HIS A 23 30.20 7.60 7.57
C HIS A 23 30.97 6.33 7.90
N GLY A 24 32.05 6.46 8.68
CA GLY A 24 32.90 5.33 9.02
C GLY A 24 34.02 5.69 9.98
N ARG A 25 34.98 4.78 10.11
CA ARG A 25 36.19 4.99 10.91
C ARG A 25 37.44 4.65 10.11
N ALA A 26 38.47 5.48 10.20
CA ALA A 26 39.78 5.18 9.64
C ALA A 26 40.45 4.07 10.45
N ASP A 27 40.87 3.02 9.76
CA ASP A 27 41.69 1.96 10.33
C ASP A 27 43.15 2.42 10.40
N PRO A 28 43.76 2.48 11.59
CA PRO A 28 45.13 2.97 11.75
C PRO A 28 46.18 2.05 11.12
N SER A 29 45.85 0.77 10.89
CA SER A 29 46.77 -0.22 10.34
C SER A 29 46.84 -0.16 8.81
N THR A 30 45.68 -0.06 8.16
CA THR A 30 45.57 -0.07 6.69
C THR A 30 45.48 1.33 6.08
N LYS A 31 45.24 2.37 6.92
CA LYS A 31 44.99 3.76 6.47
C LYS A 31 43.79 3.86 5.52
N LEU A 32 42.83 2.95 5.64
CA LEU A 32 41.58 2.94 4.86
C LEU A 32 40.38 3.22 5.75
N CYS A 33 39.30 3.74 5.17
CA CYS A 33 38.04 3.89 5.88
C CYS A 33 37.26 2.58 5.93
N SER A 34 36.91 2.15 7.14
CA SER A 34 35.88 1.14 7.38
C SER A 34 34.52 1.83 7.45
N CYS A 35 33.72 1.67 6.40
CA CYS A 35 32.42 2.32 6.28
C CYS A 35 31.34 1.61 7.11
N TYR A 36 30.49 2.39 7.77
CA TYR A 36 29.29 1.88 8.42
C TYR A 36 28.18 1.67 7.39
N ASN A 37 27.25 0.75 7.69
CA ASN A 37 26.16 0.38 6.77
C ASN A 37 26.69 0.05 5.36
N TYR A 38 25.90 0.35 4.34
CA TYR A 38 26.23 0.10 2.95
C TYR A 38 26.84 1.33 2.26
N TYR A 39 27.61 2.12 3.00
CA TYR A 39 28.40 3.22 2.41
C TYR A 39 29.59 2.66 1.62
N ALA A 40 29.90 3.30 0.50
CA ALA A 40 30.94 2.89 -0.43
C ALA A 40 32.32 3.43 -0.01
N PRO A 41 33.37 2.58 -0.03
CA PRO A 41 34.75 3.05 0.07
C PRO A 41 35.11 3.92 -1.15
N PRO A 42 36.13 4.80 -1.05
CA PRO A 42 37.16 4.87 -0.01
C PRO A 42 36.90 5.86 1.14
N PHE A 43 35.94 6.78 1.02
CA PHE A 43 35.69 7.84 2.03
C PHE A 43 34.31 7.75 2.71
N CYS A 44 33.51 6.73 2.36
CA CYS A 44 32.17 6.51 2.93
C CYS A 44 31.22 7.69 2.72
N ILE A 45 31.25 8.31 1.52
CA ILE A 45 30.45 9.50 1.20
C ILE A 45 29.14 9.11 0.51
N SER A 46 29.20 8.12 -0.37
CA SER A 46 28.06 7.66 -1.17
C SER A 46 27.65 6.25 -0.78
N CYS A 47 26.42 5.86 -1.11
CA CYS A 47 25.96 4.49 -0.93
C CYS A 47 26.60 3.54 -1.96
N MET A 48 26.72 2.27 -1.60
CA MET A 48 27.04 1.19 -2.54
C MET A 48 25.93 1.04 -3.60
N PRO A 49 26.26 0.54 -4.79
CA PRO A 49 25.26 0.30 -5.83
C PRO A 49 24.10 -0.58 -5.32
N GLY A 50 22.87 -0.11 -5.52
CA GLY A 50 21.67 -0.80 -5.02
C GLY A 50 21.25 -0.43 -3.61
N TYR A 51 21.93 0.52 -2.96
CA TYR A 51 21.53 1.09 -1.68
C TYR A 51 21.27 2.59 -1.82
N TRP A 52 20.31 3.13 -1.07
CA TRP A 52 20.02 4.56 -1.04
C TRP A 52 19.44 5.00 0.30
N GLY A 53 19.14 6.30 0.40
CA GLY A 53 18.67 6.94 1.64
C GLY A 53 19.82 7.59 2.41
N GLU A 54 19.46 8.35 3.44
CA GLU A 54 20.42 9.10 4.27
C GLU A 54 21.37 8.18 5.07
N SER A 55 20.97 6.94 5.31
CA SER A 55 21.76 5.91 6.02
C SER A 55 22.26 4.79 5.10
N CYS A 56 22.02 4.88 3.78
CA CYS A 56 22.28 3.80 2.82
C CYS A 56 21.69 2.44 3.22
N ASP A 57 20.58 2.44 3.97
CA ASP A 57 19.92 1.24 4.49
C ASP A 57 18.78 0.74 3.60
N ARG A 58 18.31 1.58 2.67
CA ARG A 58 17.21 1.23 1.78
C ARG A 58 17.74 0.45 0.60
N GLN A 59 17.18 -0.74 0.40
CA GLN A 59 17.39 -1.55 -0.80
C GLN A 59 16.14 -1.47 -1.69
N PRO A 60 16.28 -1.69 -3.01
CA PRO A 60 15.13 -1.89 -3.84
C PRO A 60 14.41 -3.11 -3.33
N LEU A 61 13.11 -2.91 -3.05
CA LEU A 61 12.19 -3.99 -2.76
C LEU A 61 12.44 -5.04 -3.84
N LYS A 62 13.00 -6.19 -3.43
CA LYS A 62 13.17 -7.33 -4.32
C LYS A 62 11.81 -7.53 -4.96
N SER A 63 11.77 -7.54 -6.30
CA SER A 63 10.53 -7.70 -7.05
C SER A 63 9.71 -8.79 -6.39
N VAL A 64 8.58 -8.44 -5.79
CA VAL A 64 7.76 -9.36 -5.01
C VAL A 64 7.20 -10.38 -6.01
N LYS A 65 7.87 -11.53 -6.14
CA LYS A 65 7.48 -12.58 -7.11
C LYS A 65 6.25 -13.35 -6.63
N SER A 66 5.81 -13.13 -5.38
CA SER A 66 4.74 -13.90 -4.76
C SER A 66 3.99 -13.07 -3.72
N ALA A 67 2.66 -13.07 -3.80
CA ALA A 67 1.75 -12.40 -2.86
C ALA A 67 1.84 -12.90 -1.40
N SER A 68 2.69 -13.90 -1.13
CA SER A 68 3.01 -14.40 0.21
C SER A 68 3.96 -13.52 1.03
N GLU A 69 4.53 -12.46 0.43
CA GLU A 69 5.51 -11.57 1.08
C GLU A 69 4.87 -10.32 1.71
N PHE A 70 3.55 -10.16 1.57
CA PHE A 70 2.81 -9.11 2.25
C PHE A 70 2.54 -9.51 3.70
N PRO A 71 2.74 -8.62 4.69
CA PRO A 71 2.50 -8.90 6.11
C PRO A 71 1.02 -9.10 6.47
N ILE A 72 0.12 -9.00 5.49
CA ILE A 72 -1.31 -9.34 5.62
C ILE A 72 -1.45 -10.84 5.33
N ALA A 73 -0.93 -11.66 6.24
CA ALA A 73 -1.06 -13.11 6.17
C ALA A 73 -2.49 -13.51 6.58
N ILE A 74 -3.45 -13.38 5.67
CA ILE A 74 -4.71 -14.13 5.80
C ILE A 74 -4.33 -15.59 5.54
N PRO A 75 -4.36 -16.49 6.55
CA PRO A 75 -3.96 -17.87 6.33
C PRO A 75 -4.85 -18.44 5.21
N PRO A 76 -4.27 -19.13 4.21
CA PRO A 76 -5.01 -19.60 3.04
C PRO A 76 -6.18 -20.53 3.40
N ALA A 77 -6.14 -21.12 4.60
CA ALA A 77 -7.25 -21.88 5.18
C ALA A 77 -8.53 -21.05 5.43
N LEU A 78 -8.39 -19.75 5.74
CA LEU A 78 -9.53 -18.86 6.04
C LEU A 78 -10.11 -18.18 4.80
N VAL A 79 -9.42 -18.22 3.65
CA VAL A 79 -9.89 -17.61 2.41
C VAL A 79 -11.17 -18.29 1.91
N LYS A 80 -11.18 -19.63 1.90
CA LYS A 80 -12.34 -20.43 1.44
C LYS A 80 -13.61 -20.18 2.28
N PRO A 81 -13.61 -20.28 3.62
CA PRO A 81 -14.81 -20.01 4.40
C PRO A 81 -15.27 -18.56 4.31
N LEU A 82 -14.34 -17.60 4.12
CA LEU A 82 -14.65 -16.19 3.97
C LEU A 82 -15.37 -15.90 2.63
N PHE A 83 -14.95 -16.52 1.53
CA PHE A 83 -15.68 -16.43 0.26
C PHE A 83 -17.07 -17.09 0.34
N ILE A 84 -17.18 -18.25 0.99
CA ILE A 84 -18.45 -18.94 1.17
C ILE A 84 -19.42 -18.08 2.00
N SER A 85 -18.95 -17.47 3.09
CA SER A 85 -19.80 -16.62 3.94
C SER A 85 -20.30 -15.38 3.19
N ILE A 86 -19.46 -14.73 2.38
CA ILE A 86 -19.85 -13.59 1.54
C ILE A 86 -20.94 -14.00 0.53
N ILE A 87 -20.76 -15.15 -0.15
CA ILE A 87 -21.74 -15.65 -1.13
C ILE A 87 -23.09 -15.92 -0.46
N LEU A 88 -23.09 -16.58 0.71
CA LEU A 88 -24.31 -16.86 1.46
C LEU A 88 -25.02 -15.56 1.90
N LEU A 89 -24.26 -14.55 2.33
CA LEU A 89 -24.80 -13.26 2.73
C LEU A 89 -25.46 -12.54 1.55
N ILE A 90 -24.82 -12.56 0.38
CA ILE A 90 -25.39 -11.98 -0.85
C ILE A 90 -26.68 -12.70 -1.25
N LEU A 91 -26.69 -14.03 -1.25
CA LEU A 91 -27.90 -14.82 -1.57
C LEU A 91 -29.05 -14.52 -0.60
N PHE A 92 -28.74 -14.40 0.69
CA PHE A 92 -29.72 -14.04 1.70
C PHE A 92 -30.32 -12.66 1.46
N LEU A 93 -29.49 -11.66 1.15
CA LEU A 93 -29.95 -10.30 0.82
C LEU A 93 -30.84 -10.29 -0.43
N ILE A 94 -30.49 -11.03 -1.47
CA ILE A 94 -31.31 -11.14 -2.69
C ILE A 94 -32.67 -11.76 -2.36
N CYS A 95 -32.71 -12.88 -1.64
CA CYS A 95 -33.95 -13.52 -1.22
C CYS A 95 -34.81 -12.59 -0.36
N PHE A 96 -34.19 -11.86 0.57
CA PHE A 96 -34.88 -10.88 1.41
C PHE A 96 -35.48 -9.73 0.58
N CYS A 97 -34.73 -9.18 -0.37
CA CYS A 97 -35.22 -8.16 -1.30
C CYS A 97 -36.41 -8.66 -2.12
N ILE A 98 -36.33 -9.89 -2.67
CA ILE A 98 -37.44 -10.50 -3.42
C ILE A 98 -38.66 -10.69 -2.51
N TYR A 99 -38.48 -11.18 -1.29
CA TYR A 99 -39.57 -11.36 -0.33
C TYR A 99 -40.26 -10.02 -0.01
N ARG A 100 -39.48 -8.98 0.29
CA ARG A 100 -39.99 -7.63 0.56
C ARG A 100 -40.70 -7.03 -0.66
N LEU A 101 -40.16 -7.23 -1.86
CA LEU A 101 -40.77 -6.78 -3.10
C LEU A 101 -42.10 -7.52 -3.37
N ARG A 102 -42.16 -8.83 -3.14
CA ARG A 102 -43.39 -9.61 -3.26
C ARG A 102 -44.46 -9.13 -2.30
N GLN A 103 -44.10 -8.88 -1.04
CA GLN A 103 -45.01 -8.31 -0.05
C GLN A 103 -45.50 -6.91 -0.46
N TYR A 104 -44.61 -6.08 -1.00
CA TYR A 104 -44.95 -4.76 -1.51
C TYR A 104 -45.95 -4.81 -2.69
N VAL A 105 -45.73 -5.72 -3.63
CA VAL A 105 -46.60 -5.89 -4.81
C VAL A 105 -47.94 -6.50 -4.44
N LEU A 106 -47.97 -7.54 -3.59
CA LEU A 106 -49.21 -8.17 -3.12
C LEU A 106 -50.04 -7.23 -2.24
N GLY A 107 -49.39 -6.33 -1.49
CA GLY A 107 -50.06 -5.31 -0.68
C GLY A 107 -50.70 -4.18 -1.50
N ARG A 108 -50.30 -3.99 -2.76
CA ARG A 108 -50.95 -3.05 -3.68
C ARG A 108 -52.14 -3.74 -4.35
N ARG A 109 -53.31 -3.69 -3.70
CA ARG A 109 -54.58 -3.94 -4.41
C ARG A 109 -54.70 -2.91 -5.54
N PRO A 110 -55.02 -3.30 -6.79
CA PRO A 110 -55.28 -2.32 -7.83
C PRO A 110 -56.45 -1.40 -7.39
N PRO A 111 -56.41 -0.09 -7.72
CA PRO A 111 -57.51 0.81 -7.44
C PRO A 111 -58.82 0.28 -8.04
N LYS A 112 -59.94 0.48 -7.35
CA LYS A 112 -61.24 -0.07 -7.75
C LYS A 112 -61.69 0.63 -9.04
N TYR A 113 -62.21 -0.12 -10.01
CA TYR A 113 -62.60 0.40 -11.34
C TYR A 113 -63.64 1.55 -11.27
N GLU A 114 -64.47 1.57 -10.23
CA GLU A 114 -65.44 2.64 -9.95
C GLU A 114 -64.78 4.02 -9.71
N ASP A 115 -63.53 4.06 -9.21
CA ASP A 115 -62.79 5.32 -9.01
C ASP A 115 -62.22 5.88 -10.33
N ILE A 116 -62.11 5.03 -11.36
CA ILE A 116 -61.52 5.35 -12.67
C ILE A 116 -62.62 5.68 -13.69
N ALA A 117 -63.77 5.01 -13.61
CA ALA A 117 -64.87 5.13 -14.58
C ALA A 117 -65.82 6.30 -14.26
N LYS A 118 -65.29 7.53 -14.08
CA LYS A 118 -66.13 8.74 -13.92
C LYS A 118 -66.73 9.26 -15.21
N ASP A 119 -66.22 8.82 -16.36
CA ASP A 119 -66.69 9.25 -17.67
C ASP A 119 -67.58 8.16 -18.28
N LEU A 120 -68.76 7.91 -17.70
CA LEU A 120 -69.78 7.17 -18.43
C LEU A 120 -70.27 8.06 -19.58
N PRO A 121 -70.33 7.55 -20.83
CA PRO A 121 -70.96 8.30 -21.91
C PRO A 121 -72.43 8.59 -21.53
N PRO A 122 -72.94 9.80 -21.83
CA PRO A 122 -74.30 10.17 -21.46
C PRO A 122 -75.32 9.20 -22.08
N PRO A 123 -76.41 8.88 -21.38
CA PRO A 123 -77.39 7.90 -21.84
C PRO A 123 -78.12 8.42 -23.09
N TYR A 124 -78.18 7.59 -24.13
CA TYR A 124 -78.92 7.89 -25.36
C TYR A 124 -80.43 7.82 -25.10
N THR A 125 -81.12 8.93 -25.31
CA THR A 125 -82.58 9.00 -25.30
C THR A 125 -83.11 8.60 -26.67
N ASN A 126 -84.05 7.64 -26.71
CA ASN A 126 -84.85 7.34 -27.91
C ASN A 126 -85.82 8.48 -28.23
#